data_AF-A0A6J7IVP0-F1
#
_entry.id   AF-A0A6J7IVP0-F1
#
_cell.length_a   1.000
_cell.length_b   1.000
_cell.length_c   1.000
_cell.angle_alpha   90.00
_cell.angle_beta   90.00
_cell.angle_gamma   90.00
#
_symmetry.space_group_name_H-M   'P 1'
#
loop_
_entity.id
_entity.type
_entity.pdbx_description
1 polymer ?
#
loop_
_entity_poly.entity_id
_entity_poly.type
_entity_poly.pdbx_seq_one_letter_code
_entity_poly.pdbx_strand_id
1 'polypeptide(L)'
;MTDLAIKDVAERTGIAAGTIRMWEQRYGFPCPERLPSGYRRYTEGDVDTLRRIAAYRHRGLSVPAAIERARETGSVTDRPSIYASVCAARPDLRPQILRKSTLVALSRAIEHEALARAAAPVLVGAFQQERFYRQVEARYRRLSQTCDSAVVFADFPQAARPAGGPVEIPVAPEDALGNEWAVVVDAPGYAACLLAWEQPGVTEPGSQDDPNRRFEAIWTVDPLVTRRAAEVGARLASRSDPEIGERLEQQLADRPLAFEEPAPALTALTNRVVAYLEAA
;
A
#
# COMPACT_ATOMS: atom_id res chain seq x y z
N MET A 1 -22.81 21.67 2.37
CA MET A 1 -23.49 21.09 3.55
C MET A 1 -24.73 20.39 3.05
N THR A 2 -24.71 19.06 2.96
CA THR A 2 -25.89 18.26 2.61
C THR A 2 -26.19 17.38 3.81
N ASP A 3 -27.41 17.49 4.33
CA ASP A 3 -27.82 16.95 5.62
C ASP A 3 -28.82 15.80 5.42
N LEU A 4 -28.30 14.59 5.16
CA LEU A 4 -29.06 13.43 4.69
C LEU A 4 -29.70 12.66 5.85
N ALA A 5 -30.88 12.10 5.63
CA ALA A 5 -31.49 11.17 6.58
C ALA A 5 -30.90 9.76 6.43
N ILE A 6 -30.99 8.94 7.48
CA ILE A 6 -30.46 7.57 7.46
C ILE A 6 -31.05 6.70 6.32
N LYS A 7 -32.28 7.00 5.89
CA LYS A 7 -32.94 6.29 4.79
C LYS A 7 -32.23 6.59 3.46
N ASP A 8 -31.91 7.85 3.21
CA ASP A 8 -31.21 8.30 2.00
C ASP A 8 -29.80 7.72 1.95
N VAL A 9 -29.11 7.69 3.10
CA VAL A 9 -27.79 7.07 3.22
C VAL A 9 -27.85 5.57 2.94
N ALA A 10 -28.84 4.86 3.49
CA ALA A 10 -29.00 3.43 3.26
C ALA A 10 -29.24 3.11 1.79
N GLU A 11 -30.08 3.89 1.11
CA GLU A 11 -30.36 3.75 -0.31
C GLU A 11 -29.11 4.02 -1.16
N ARG A 12 -28.35 5.08 -0.85
CA ARG A 12 -27.17 5.48 -1.61
C ARG A 12 -25.92 4.62 -1.38
N THR A 13 -25.84 3.94 -0.24
CA THR A 13 -24.71 3.07 0.13
C THR A 13 -25.00 1.59 -0.09
N GLY A 14 -26.29 1.20 -0.20
CA GLY A 14 -26.72 -0.20 -0.19
C GLY A 14 -26.58 -0.87 1.18
N ILE A 15 -26.21 -0.15 2.23
CA ILE A 15 -26.10 -0.68 3.59
C ILE A 15 -27.43 -0.46 4.33
N ALA A 16 -27.99 -1.53 4.90
CA ALA A 16 -29.22 -1.41 5.68
C ALA A 16 -29.07 -0.40 6.85
N ALA A 17 -30.08 0.44 7.06
CA ALA A 17 -30.07 1.47 8.11
C ALA A 17 -29.80 0.91 9.53
N GLY A 18 -30.29 -0.31 9.81
CA GLY A 18 -29.99 -1.01 11.07
C GLY A 18 -28.51 -1.35 11.23
N THR A 19 -27.84 -1.73 10.14
CA THR A 19 -26.38 -2.00 10.13
C THR A 19 -25.58 -0.71 10.38
N ILE A 20 -25.99 0.41 9.76
CA ILE A 20 -25.34 1.72 9.99
C ILE A 20 -25.46 2.13 11.46
N ARG A 21 -26.64 1.96 12.08
CA ARG A 21 -26.85 2.24 13.52
C ARG A 21 -26.01 1.32 14.41
N MET A 22 -25.91 0.05 14.05
CA MET A 22 -25.11 -0.92 14.79
C MET A 22 -23.62 -0.56 14.72
N TRP A 23 -23.14 -0.11 13.55
CA TRP A 23 -21.75 0.34 13.41
C TRP A 23 -21.46 1.59 14.25
N GLU A 24 -22.36 2.58 14.25
CA GLU A 24 -22.24 3.76 15.11
C GLU A 24 -22.14 3.35 16.58
N GLN A 25 -23.03 2.46 17.03
CA GLN A 25 -23.06 2.02 18.43
C GLN A 25 -21.83 1.20 18.83
N ARG A 26 -21.38 0.29 17.95
CA ARG A 26 -20.34 -0.70 18.29
C ARG A 26 -18.92 -0.19 18.03
N TYR A 27 -18.74 0.62 16.99
CA TYR A 27 -17.43 1.08 16.50
C TYR A 27 -17.28 2.60 16.54
N GLY A 28 -18.31 3.34 16.97
CA GLY A 28 -18.29 4.79 16.94
C GLY A 28 -18.19 5.34 15.52
N PHE A 29 -18.73 4.64 14.52
CA PHE A 29 -18.70 5.10 13.13
C PHE A 29 -19.93 4.63 12.33
N PRO A 30 -20.55 5.48 11.50
CA PRO A 30 -20.29 6.91 11.32
C PRO A 30 -20.65 7.73 12.57
N CYS A 31 -20.18 8.99 12.65
CA CYS A 31 -20.50 9.93 13.72
C CYS A 31 -21.49 11.00 13.23
N PRO A 32 -22.76 10.65 12.97
CA PRO A 32 -23.73 11.62 12.46
C PRO A 32 -24.01 12.72 13.48
N GLU A 33 -24.25 13.93 12.98
CA GLU A 33 -24.77 15.02 13.80
C GLU A 33 -26.19 14.67 14.27
N ARG A 34 -26.54 15.08 15.49
CA ARG A 34 -27.88 14.89 16.04
C ARG A 34 -28.58 16.22 16.12
N LEU A 35 -29.73 16.32 15.46
CA LEU A 35 -30.62 17.46 15.62
C LEU A 35 -31.15 17.52 17.06
N PRO A 36 -31.64 18.68 17.53
CA PRO A 36 -32.30 18.82 18.83
C PRO A 36 -33.48 17.86 19.02
N SER A 37 -34.11 17.42 17.93
CA SER A 37 -35.18 16.41 17.89
C SER A 37 -34.70 14.96 18.05
N GLY A 38 -33.39 14.72 18.13
CA GLY A 38 -32.77 13.41 18.30
C GLY A 38 -32.54 12.62 17.00
N TYR A 39 -32.93 13.16 15.85
CA TYR A 39 -32.69 12.52 14.55
C TYR A 39 -31.22 12.66 14.11
N ARG A 40 -30.70 11.59 13.50
CA ARG A 40 -29.34 11.53 12.93
C ARG A 40 -29.29 12.16 11.55
N ARG A 41 -28.25 12.93 11.30
CA ARG A 41 -27.96 13.57 10.04
C ARG A 41 -26.55 13.24 9.57
N TYR A 42 -26.45 12.96 8.27
CA TYR A 42 -25.23 12.46 7.65
C TYR A 42 -24.81 13.40 6.53
N THR A 43 -23.51 13.54 6.37
CA THR A 43 -22.90 14.34 5.30
C THR A 43 -22.72 13.50 4.04
N GLU A 44 -22.47 14.16 2.89
CA GLU A 44 -21.98 13.45 1.68
C GLU A 44 -20.68 12.68 1.95
N GLY A 45 -19.79 13.23 2.80
CA GLY A 45 -18.56 12.56 3.21
C GLY A 45 -18.81 11.26 3.97
N ASP A 46 -19.87 11.20 4.79
CA ASP A 46 -20.29 9.97 5.46
C ASP A 46 -20.77 8.92 4.45
N VAL A 47 -21.53 9.34 3.44
CA VAL A 47 -22.02 8.45 2.36
C VAL A 47 -20.85 7.85 1.59
N ASP A 48 -19.88 8.66 1.19
CA ASP A 48 -18.71 8.20 0.44
C ASP A 48 -17.83 7.28 1.29
N THR A 49 -17.68 7.60 2.58
CA THR A 49 -16.95 6.73 3.52
C THR A 49 -17.68 5.40 3.73
N LEU A 50 -19.00 5.41 3.87
CA LEU A 50 -19.81 4.20 3.99
C LEU A 50 -19.76 3.33 2.72
N ARG A 51 -19.73 3.94 1.52
CA ARG A 51 -19.53 3.23 0.25
C ARG A 51 -18.16 2.56 0.19
N ARG A 52 -17.10 3.24 0.63
CA ARG A 52 -15.76 2.64 0.76
C ARG A 52 -15.77 1.45 1.72
N ILE A 53 -16.40 1.60 2.89
CA ILE A 53 -16.53 0.49 3.86
C ILE A 53 -17.28 -0.68 3.23
N ALA A 54 -18.38 -0.45 2.51
CA ALA A 54 -19.12 -1.51 1.81
C ALA A 54 -18.23 -2.24 0.81
N ALA A 55 -17.45 -1.51 0.00
CA ALA A 55 -16.52 -2.09 -0.97
C ALA A 55 -15.43 -2.93 -0.29
N TYR A 56 -14.83 -2.43 0.79
CA TYR A 56 -13.84 -3.17 1.57
C TYR A 56 -14.41 -4.45 2.17
N ARG A 57 -15.65 -4.40 2.70
CA ARG A 57 -16.33 -5.60 3.21
C ARG A 57 -16.60 -6.63 2.13
N HIS A 58 -16.96 -6.21 0.92
CA HIS A 58 -17.11 -7.12 -0.22
C HIS A 58 -15.79 -7.81 -0.62
N ARG A 59 -14.65 -7.17 -0.34
CA ARG A 59 -13.30 -7.74 -0.54
C ARG A 59 -12.83 -8.62 0.63
N GLY A 60 -13.68 -8.84 1.64
CA GLY A 60 -13.41 -9.72 2.77
C GLY A 60 -12.80 -9.04 4.00
N LEU A 61 -12.73 -7.70 4.05
CA LEU A 61 -12.28 -7.00 5.25
C LEU A 61 -13.30 -7.14 6.38
N SER A 62 -12.81 -7.25 7.61
CA SER A 62 -13.64 -7.11 8.81
C SER A 62 -14.22 -5.70 8.90
N VAL A 63 -15.35 -5.53 9.61
CA VAL A 63 -15.96 -4.20 9.80
C VAL A 63 -14.99 -3.19 10.43
N PRO A 64 -14.24 -3.53 11.51
CA PRO A 64 -13.25 -2.62 12.07
C PRO A 64 -12.15 -2.22 11.07
N ALA A 65 -11.57 -3.19 10.34
CA ALA A 65 -10.53 -2.91 9.35
C ALA A 65 -11.05 -2.04 8.20
N ALA A 66 -12.28 -2.28 7.74
CA ALA A 66 -12.91 -1.49 6.70
C ALA A 66 -13.20 -0.04 7.15
N ILE A 67 -13.60 0.17 8.41
CA ILE A 67 -13.81 1.50 8.98
C ILE A 67 -12.48 2.26 9.06
N GLU A 68 -11.44 1.65 9.59
CA GLU A 68 -10.13 2.29 9.71
C GLU A 68 -9.57 2.69 8.34
N ARG A 69 -9.62 1.76 7.39
CA ARG A 69 -9.21 2.00 6.00
C ARG A 69 -9.98 3.14 5.34
N ALA A 70 -11.29 3.20 5.58
CA ALA A 70 -12.13 4.25 5.01
C ALA A 70 -11.88 5.62 5.64
N ARG A 71 -11.40 5.69 6.89
CA ARG A 71 -10.93 6.92 7.54
C ARG A 71 -9.62 7.41 6.92
N GLU A 72 -8.67 6.51 6.69
CA GLU A 72 -7.40 6.83 6.00
C GLU A 72 -7.61 7.29 4.56
N THR A 73 -8.57 6.70 3.84
CA THR A 73 -8.85 7.05 2.44
C THR A 73 -9.75 8.29 2.31
N GLY A 74 -10.57 8.57 3.34
CA GLY A 74 -11.70 9.50 3.27
C GLY A 74 -11.46 10.87 3.85
N SER A 75 -10.45 11.02 4.69
CA SER A 75 -9.90 12.34 4.98
C SER A 75 -8.90 12.66 3.86
N VAL A 76 -8.80 13.94 3.49
CA VAL A 76 -7.52 14.47 3.02
C VAL A 76 -6.58 14.36 4.22
N THR A 77 -6.21 13.15 4.60
CA THR A 77 -5.24 12.94 5.66
C THR A 77 -3.92 13.35 5.06
N ASP A 78 -3.19 14.22 5.73
CA ASP A 78 -1.76 14.45 5.48
C ASP A 78 -0.90 13.18 5.67
N ARG A 79 -1.51 12.02 5.92
CA ARG A 79 -0.87 10.71 6.08
C ARG A 79 -0.67 10.06 4.72
N PRO A 80 0.58 9.95 4.27
CA PRO A 80 0.85 9.48 2.92
C PRO A 80 0.84 7.94 2.86
N SER A 81 0.23 7.39 1.82
CA SER A 81 0.02 5.95 1.60
C SER A 81 0.24 5.63 0.12
N ILE A 82 1.16 4.71 -0.19
CA ILE A 82 1.39 4.29 -1.59
C ILE A 82 0.20 3.45 -2.05
N TYR A 83 -0.24 2.52 -1.19
CA TYR A 83 -1.35 1.62 -1.48
C TYR A 83 -2.67 2.37 -1.72
N ALA A 84 -3.05 3.33 -0.85
CA ALA A 84 -4.27 4.12 -1.02
C ALA A 84 -4.23 5.00 -2.27
N SER A 85 -3.08 5.64 -2.54
CA SER A 85 -2.90 6.50 -3.70
C SER A 85 -3.10 5.74 -5.02
N VAL A 86 -2.58 4.51 -5.10
CA VAL A 86 -2.75 3.65 -6.27
C VAL A 86 -4.20 3.15 -6.39
N CYS A 87 -4.81 2.69 -5.29
CA CYS A 87 -6.22 2.27 -5.30
C CYS A 87 -7.17 3.38 -5.75
N ALA A 88 -6.92 4.62 -5.33
CA ALA A 88 -7.73 5.77 -5.70
C ALA A 88 -7.59 6.13 -7.18
N ALA A 89 -6.38 6.01 -7.74
CA ALA A 89 -6.10 6.31 -9.13
C ALA A 89 -6.57 5.21 -10.11
N ARG A 90 -6.66 3.96 -9.65
CA ARG A 90 -6.96 2.79 -10.48
C ARG A 90 -8.04 1.89 -9.83
N PRO A 91 -9.33 2.27 -9.93
CA PRO A 91 -10.43 1.51 -9.34
C PRO A 91 -10.64 0.11 -9.95
N ASP A 92 -10.08 -0.12 -11.14
CA ASP A 92 -10.07 -1.39 -11.85
C ASP A 92 -9.16 -2.44 -11.19
N LEU A 93 -8.15 -1.99 -10.43
CA LEU A 93 -7.32 -2.89 -9.62
C LEU A 93 -8.20 -3.48 -8.50
N ARG A 94 -8.20 -4.80 -8.42
CA ARG A 94 -8.92 -5.54 -7.38
C ARG A 94 -7.91 -6.01 -6.34
N PRO A 95 -7.86 -5.37 -5.15
CA PRO A 95 -7.08 -5.91 -4.06
C PRO A 95 -7.54 -7.31 -3.68
N GLN A 96 -6.59 -8.12 -3.24
CA GLN A 96 -6.79 -9.50 -2.84
C GLN A 96 -6.30 -9.67 -1.40
N ILE A 97 -6.91 -10.61 -0.68
CA ILE A 97 -6.43 -10.98 0.66
C ILE A 97 -5.36 -12.06 0.51
N LEU A 98 -4.11 -11.68 0.74
CA LEU A 98 -2.96 -12.57 0.64
C LEU A 98 -2.38 -12.89 2.02
N ARG A 99 -1.75 -14.07 2.15
CA ARG A 99 -1.00 -14.44 3.37
C ARG A 99 0.38 -13.78 3.34
N LYS A 100 0.99 -13.62 4.52
CA LYS A 100 2.39 -13.16 4.63
C LYS A 100 3.35 -13.99 3.79
N SER A 101 3.22 -15.32 3.80
CA SER A 101 4.06 -16.21 2.98
C SER A 101 3.95 -15.88 1.48
N THR A 102 2.74 -15.62 0.99
CA THR A 102 2.49 -15.20 -0.39
C THR A 102 3.10 -13.84 -0.71
N LEU A 103 3.00 -12.86 0.21
CA LEU A 103 3.66 -11.56 0.04
C LEU A 103 5.18 -11.68 -0.02
N VAL A 104 5.77 -12.51 0.84
CA VAL A 104 7.21 -12.78 0.83
C VAL A 104 7.63 -13.42 -0.49
N ALA A 105 6.87 -14.39 -1.00
CA ALA A 105 7.13 -15.02 -2.28
C ALA A 105 7.06 -14.02 -3.45
N LEU A 106 6.03 -13.17 -3.49
CA LEU A 106 5.87 -12.11 -4.50
C LEU A 106 7.00 -11.08 -4.43
N SER A 107 7.31 -10.58 -3.23
CA SER A 107 8.41 -9.63 -3.01
C SER A 107 9.74 -10.18 -3.51
N ARG A 108 10.07 -11.41 -3.12
CA ARG A 108 11.32 -12.06 -3.53
C ARG A 108 11.36 -12.31 -5.03
N ALA A 109 10.25 -12.69 -5.66
CA ALA A 109 10.19 -12.87 -7.11
C ALA A 109 10.45 -11.54 -7.86
N ILE A 110 9.84 -10.45 -7.39
CA ILE A 110 10.03 -9.11 -7.95
C ILE A 110 11.49 -8.66 -7.81
N GLU A 111 12.05 -8.77 -6.61
CA GLU A 111 13.43 -8.42 -6.29
C GLU A 111 14.44 -9.25 -7.09
N HIS A 112 14.19 -10.55 -7.24
CA HIS A 112 15.05 -11.44 -8.01
C HIS A 112 15.03 -11.07 -9.50
N GLU A 113 13.87 -10.79 -10.09
CA GLU A 113 13.83 -10.35 -11.50
C GLU A 113 14.56 -9.01 -11.69
N ALA A 114 14.43 -8.09 -10.74
CA ALA A 114 15.17 -6.83 -10.77
C ALA A 114 16.69 -7.06 -10.78
N LEU A 115 17.19 -7.95 -9.90
CA LEU A 115 18.60 -8.34 -9.87
C LEU A 115 19.05 -9.02 -11.17
N ALA A 116 18.21 -9.89 -11.74
CA ALA A 116 18.54 -10.62 -12.95
C ALA A 116 18.68 -9.69 -14.17
N ARG A 117 17.85 -8.64 -14.24
CA ARG A 117 17.87 -7.68 -15.34
C ARG A 117 18.95 -6.62 -15.20
N ALA A 118 19.25 -6.19 -13.96
CA ALA A 118 20.20 -5.12 -13.67
C ALA A 118 19.97 -3.86 -14.54
N ALA A 119 18.71 -3.56 -14.86
CA ALA A 119 18.32 -2.52 -15.80
C ALA A 119 18.19 -1.15 -15.11
N ALA A 120 19.13 -0.82 -14.21
CA ALA A 120 19.17 0.48 -13.55
C ALA A 120 17.85 0.91 -12.87
N PRO A 121 17.08 0.07 -12.14
CA PRO A 121 15.75 0.45 -11.65
C PRO A 121 15.77 1.65 -10.69
N VAL A 122 14.62 2.32 -10.59
CA VAL A 122 14.22 3.03 -9.37
C VAL A 122 13.52 2.02 -8.47
N LEU A 123 14.08 1.77 -7.29
CA LEU A 123 13.59 0.81 -6.31
C LEU A 123 13.01 1.54 -5.10
N VAL A 124 11.78 1.19 -4.72
CA VAL A 124 11.13 1.64 -3.49
C VAL A 124 10.74 0.42 -2.65
N GLY A 125 11.25 0.32 -1.43
CA GLY A 125 10.84 -0.67 -0.44
C GLY A 125 10.17 -0.02 0.76
N ALA A 126 9.11 -0.61 1.32
CA ALA A 126 8.55 -0.21 2.61
C ALA A 126 8.41 -1.44 3.51
N PHE A 127 8.99 -1.36 4.71
CA PHE A 127 9.18 -2.48 5.62
C PHE A 127 8.41 -2.38 6.93
N GLN A 128 7.64 -1.30 7.13
CA GLN A 128 7.04 -0.91 8.41
C GLN A 128 8.09 -0.64 9.50
N GLN A 129 8.90 -1.64 9.85
CA GLN A 129 9.86 -1.64 10.95
C GLN A 129 11.28 -1.94 10.48
N GLU A 130 12.26 -1.24 11.02
CA GLU A 130 13.68 -1.34 10.71
C GLU A 130 14.15 -2.79 10.83
N ARG A 131 13.73 -3.50 11.87
CA ARG A 131 14.10 -4.91 12.09
C ARG A 131 13.75 -5.83 10.93
N PHE A 132 12.69 -5.54 10.17
CA PHE A 132 12.32 -6.33 8.99
C PHE A 132 13.21 -6.01 7.79
N TYR A 133 13.56 -4.72 7.60
CA TYR A 133 14.55 -4.34 6.61
C TYR A 133 15.93 -4.93 6.89
N ARG A 134 16.40 -4.87 8.15
CA ARG A 134 17.71 -5.41 8.54
C ARG A 134 17.87 -6.90 8.22
N GLN A 135 16.79 -7.69 8.23
CA GLN A 135 16.80 -9.10 7.83
C GLN A 135 17.06 -9.31 6.33
N VAL A 136 16.78 -8.31 5.49
CA VAL A 136 16.96 -8.36 4.03
C VAL A 136 17.97 -7.35 3.50
N GLU A 137 18.65 -6.60 4.38
CA GLU A 137 19.57 -5.52 4.02
C GLU A 137 20.64 -5.98 3.02
N ALA A 138 21.22 -7.17 3.21
CA ALA A 138 22.22 -7.71 2.28
C ALA A 138 21.70 -7.83 0.84
N ARG A 139 20.41 -8.17 0.67
CA ARG A 139 19.76 -8.22 -0.65
C ARG A 139 19.54 -6.83 -1.22
N TYR A 140 19.08 -5.89 -0.39
CA TYR A 140 18.83 -4.52 -0.82
C TYR A 140 20.12 -3.77 -1.17
N ARG A 141 21.22 -4.01 -0.45
CA ARG A 141 22.56 -3.53 -0.86
C ARG A 141 22.97 -4.06 -2.24
N ARG A 142 22.70 -5.35 -2.51
CA ARG A 142 22.99 -5.93 -3.84
C ARG A 142 22.12 -5.31 -4.93
N LEU A 143 20.83 -5.09 -4.66
CA LEU A 143 19.94 -4.38 -5.58
C LEU A 143 20.47 -2.97 -5.87
N SER A 144 20.83 -2.21 -4.82
CA SER A 144 21.31 -0.83 -4.94
C SER A 144 22.54 -0.67 -5.84
N GLN A 145 23.40 -1.69 -5.96
CA GLN A 145 24.55 -1.67 -6.88
C GLN A 145 24.15 -1.57 -8.35
N THR A 146 22.91 -1.95 -8.68
CA THR A 146 22.38 -1.96 -10.03
C THR A 146 21.23 -0.97 -10.20
N CYS A 147 20.88 -0.17 -9.20
CA CYS A 147 19.80 0.81 -9.24
C CYS A 147 20.32 2.21 -9.59
N ASP A 148 19.54 3.01 -10.30
CA ASP A 148 19.79 4.45 -10.40
C ASP A 148 19.44 5.18 -9.09
N SER A 149 18.42 4.69 -8.40
CA SER A 149 18.09 5.05 -7.02
C SER A 149 17.41 3.89 -6.31
N ALA A 150 17.72 3.72 -5.03
CA ALA A 150 17.02 2.81 -4.15
C ALA A 150 16.70 3.51 -2.84
N VAL A 151 15.44 3.45 -2.42
CA VAL A 151 14.96 4.00 -1.15
C VAL A 151 14.19 2.95 -0.36
N VAL A 152 14.37 2.96 0.94
CA VAL A 152 13.66 2.08 1.87
C VAL A 152 12.99 2.90 2.98
N PHE A 153 11.73 2.61 3.22
CA PHE A 153 10.90 3.23 4.24
C PHE A 153 10.72 2.27 5.41
N ALA A 154 11.02 2.72 6.62
CA ALA A 154 10.73 2.01 7.87
C ALA A 154 10.70 3.00 9.04
N ASP A 155 10.39 2.54 10.25
CA ASP A 155 10.49 3.31 11.52
C ASP A 155 11.93 3.67 11.95
N PHE A 156 12.82 3.94 10.98
CA PHE A 156 14.18 4.40 11.25
C PHE A 156 14.15 5.65 12.13
N PRO A 157 15.15 5.81 13.03
CA PRO A 157 15.20 6.99 13.90
C PRO A 157 15.44 8.30 13.13
N GLN A 158 16.16 8.23 12.00
CA GLN A 158 16.48 9.38 11.15
C GLN A 158 16.83 8.91 9.74
N ALA A 159 16.79 9.84 8.77
CA ALA A 159 17.22 9.55 7.41
C ALA A 159 18.72 9.26 7.35
N ALA A 160 19.11 8.27 6.54
CA ALA A 160 20.51 7.89 6.37
C ALA A 160 20.83 7.49 4.92
N ARG A 161 22.09 7.70 4.51
CA ARG A 161 22.61 7.32 3.18
C ARG A 161 23.79 6.34 3.34
N PRO A 162 23.53 5.06 3.68
CA PRO A 162 24.59 4.06 3.83
C PRO A 162 25.39 3.89 2.54
N ALA A 163 26.72 3.78 2.64
CA ALA A 163 27.57 3.50 1.49
C ALA A 163 27.20 2.14 0.85
N GLY A 164 26.89 2.16 -0.44
CA GLY A 164 26.49 0.97 -1.20
C GLY A 164 25.14 0.35 -0.77
N GLY A 165 24.32 1.09 -0.03
CA GLY A 165 22.97 0.68 0.37
C GLY A 165 21.88 1.61 -0.19
N PRO A 166 20.60 1.25 -0.03
CA PRO A 166 19.51 2.17 -0.32
C PRO A 166 19.51 3.31 0.69
N VAL A 167 18.91 4.45 0.32
CA VAL A 167 18.65 5.51 1.29
C VAL A 167 17.57 5.04 2.25
N GLU A 168 17.86 5.15 3.55
CA GLU A 168 16.93 4.84 4.64
C GLU A 168 16.11 6.10 4.96
N ILE A 169 14.80 6.03 4.76
CA ILE A 169 13.85 7.14 4.97
C ILE A 169 12.93 6.79 6.15
N PRO A 170 12.88 7.62 7.21
CA PRO A 170 12.05 7.37 8.38
C PRO A 170 10.57 7.55 8.04
N VAL A 171 9.74 6.69 8.61
CA VAL A 171 8.27 6.76 8.57
C VAL A 171 7.77 7.03 9.98
N ALA A 172 6.90 8.04 10.13
CA ALA A 172 6.35 8.33 11.44
C ALA A 172 5.36 7.22 11.86
N PRO A 173 5.30 6.82 13.15
CA PRO A 173 4.35 5.81 13.63
C PRO A 173 2.88 6.12 13.30
N GLU A 174 2.55 7.40 13.17
CA GLU A 174 1.24 7.90 12.79
C GLU A 174 0.95 7.89 11.28
N ASP A 175 1.95 7.65 10.43
CA ASP A 175 1.77 7.59 8.98
C ASP A 175 1.15 6.25 8.56
N ALA A 176 0.25 6.30 7.56
CA ALA A 176 -0.37 5.10 6.99
C ALA A 176 0.68 4.12 6.41
N LEU A 177 1.81 4.66 5.94
CA LEU A 177 2.96 3.88 5.48
C LEU A 177 3.55 2.98 6.58
N GLY A 178 3.32 3.27 7.86
CA GLY A 178 3.71 2.42 8.99
C GLY A 178 3.03 1.05 9.02
N ASN A 179 1.89 0.89 8.33
CA ASN A 179 1.18 -0.39 8.17
C ASN A 179 1.30 -0.97 6.75
N GLU A 180 2.15 -0.39 5.90
CA GLU A 180 2.32 -0.81 4.51
C GLU A 180 3.58 -1.63 4.29
N TRP A 181 3.43 -2.66 3.46
CA TRP A 181 4.52 -3.35 2.79
C TRP A 181 4.51 -2.92 1.34
N ALA A 182 5.63 -2.41 0.83
CA ALA A 182 5.76 -2.05 -0.57
C ALA A 182 7.07 -2.59 -1.16
N VAL A 183 6.99 -3.11 -2.38
CA VAL A 183 8.14 -3.38 -3.24
C VAL A 183 7.79 -2.89 -4.63
N VAL A 184 8.42 -1.80 -5.07
CA VAL A 184 8.19 -1.17 -6.37
C VAL A 184 9.49 -1.15 -7.13
N VAL A 185 9.50 -1.72 -8.32
CA VAL A 185 10.64 -1.72 -9.25
C VAL A 185 10.19 -1.09 -10.55
N ASP A 186 10.71 0.09 -10.86
CA ASP A 186 10.50 0.78 -12.15
C ASP A 186 11.81 0.80 -12.95
N ALA A 187 11.90 -0.03 -13.98
CA ALA A 187 13.06 -0.18 -14.86
C ALA A 187 12.65 -0.09 -16.34
N PRO A 188 13.54 0.34 -17.25
CA PRO A 188 13.35 0.11 -18.67
C PRO A 188 13.13 -1.40 -18.92
N GLY A 189 12.04 -1.72 -19.60
CA GLY A 189 11.66 -3.09 -19.93
C GLY A 189 11.17 -3.95 -18.75
N TYR A 190 11.23 -3.50 -17.49
CA TYR A 190 10.68 -4.23 -16.35
C TYR A 190 10.02 -3.31 -15.32
N ALA A 191 8.72 -3.49 -15.14
CA ALA A 191 7.95 -2.84 -14.11
C ALA A 191 7.19 -3.88 -13.30
N ALA A 192 7.38 -3.88 -11.99
CA ALA A 192 6.59 -4.70 -11.09
C ALA A 192 6.40 -3.99 -9.75
N CYS A 193 5.21 -4.13 -9.20
CA CYS A 193 4.80 -3.46 -8.00
C CYS A 193 4.00 -4.43 -7.12
N LEU A 194 4.36 -4.52 -5.85
CA LEU A 194 3.58 -5.14 -4.79
C LEU A 194 3.33 -4.09 -3.72
N LEU A 195 2.05 -3.84 -3.43
CA LEU A 195 1.59 -2.96 -2.38
C LEU A 195 0.65 -3.77 -1.50
N ALA A 196 0.93 -3.82 -0.21
CA ALA A 196 0.09 -4.51 0.73
C ALA A 196 -0.11 -3.67 1.98
N TRP A 197 -1.33 -3.69 2.50
CA TRP A 197 -1.70 -3.05 3.74
C TRP A 197 -2.14 -4.10 4.73
N GLU A 198 -1.54 -4.06 5.91
CA GLU A 198 -1.91 -4.97 6.99
C GLU A 198 -3.24 -4.56 7.61
N GLN A 199 -4.14 -5.53 7.78
CA GLN A 199 -5.40 -5.29 8.48
C GLN A 199 -5.16 -5.18 10.00
N PRO A 200 -5.42 -4.01 10.63
CA PRO A 200 -5.29 -3.86 12.07
C PRO A 200 -6.23 -4.80 12.82
N GLY A 201 -5.73 -5.46 13.86
CA GLY A 201 -6.54 -6.21 14.83
C GLY A 201 -6.93 -7.65 14.46
N VAL A 202 -6.31 -8.27 13.45
CA VAL A 202 -6.56 -9.68 13.10
C VAL A 202 -5.48 -10.62 13.67
N THR A 203 -4.24 -10.16 13.82
CA THR A 203 -3.07 -10.98 14.21
C THR A 203 -1.95 -10.09 14.75
N GLU A 204 -1.28 -10.48 15.85
CA GLU A 204 -0.15 -9.73 16.42
C GLU A 204 1.20 -10.14 15.77
N PRO A 205 2.09 -9.17 15.44
CA PRO A 205 3.42 -9.47 14.91
C PRO A 205 4.24 -10.36 15.87
N GLY A 206 4.74 -11.51 15.38
CA GLY A 206 5.59 -12.43 16.15
C GLY A 206 4.85 -13.55 16.90
N SER A 207 3.53 -13.68 16.71
CA SER A 207 2.76 -14.85 17.16
C SER A 207 3.04 -16.11 16.32
N GLN A 208 2.66 -17.30 16.80
CA GLN A 208 2.83 -18.57 16.06
C GLN A 208 2.12 -18.57 14.68
N ASP A 209 1.10 -17.72 14.50
CA ASP A 209 0.36 -17.54 13.24
C ASP A 209 0.89 -16.40 12.35
N ASP A 210 2.07 -15.82 12.65
CA ASP A 210 2.67 -14.73 11.88
C ASP A 210 2.77 -15.00 10.35
N PRO A 211 3.08 -16.23 9.87
CA PRO A 211 3.05 -16.55 8.44
C PRO A 211 1.65 -16.52 7.80
N ASN A 212 0.60 -16.71 8.61
CA ASN A 212 -0.81 -16.72 8.20
C ASN A 212 -1.48 -15.33 8.33
N ARG A 213 -0.74 -14.30 8.76
CA ARG A 213 -1.19 -12.89 8.73
C ARG A 213 -1.75 -12.56 7.35
N ARG A 214 -2.89 -11.85 7.35
CA ARG A 214 -3.63 -11.51 6.14
C ARG A 214 -3.45 -10.05 5.81
N PHE A 215 -3.14 -9.80 4.54
CA PHE A 215 -2.90 -8.47 4.02
C PHE A 215 -3.85 -8.22 2.86
N GLU A 216 -4.42 -7.02 2.80
CA GLU A 216 -5.05 -6.57 1.57
C GLU A 216 -3.95 -6.09 0.63
N ALA A 217 -3.80 -6.72 -0.52
CA ALA A 217 -2.66 -6.51 -1.40
C ALA A 217 -3.07 -6.34 -2.86
N ILE A 218 -2.36 -5.47 -3.55
CA ILE A 218 -2.32 -5.37 -5.00
C ILE A 218 -0.92 -5.75 -5.44
N TRP A 219 -0.82 -6.59 -6.46
CA TRP A 219 0.41 -6.74 -7.21
C TRP A 219 0.12 -6.60 -8.70
N THR A 220 1.04 -6.03 -9.45
CA THR A 220 0.88 -5.76 -10.87
C THR A 220 2.23 -5.67 -11.57
N VAL A 221 2.22 -5.92 -12.88
CA VAL A 221 3.32 -5.63 -13.81
C VAL A 221 2.98 -4.52 -14.80
N ASP A 222 1.84 -3.85 -14.60
CA ASP A 222 1.43 -2.69 -15.41
C ASP A 222 2.43 -1.54 -15.18
N PRO A 223 3.14 -1.09 -16.23
CA PRO A 223 4.15 -0.03 -16.11
C PRO A 223 3.56 1.29 -15.61
N LEU A 224 2.31 1.63 -15.97
CA LEU A 224 1.68 2.88 -15.55
C LEU A 224 1.36 2.88 -14.06
N VAL A 225 0.87 1.74 -13.54
CA VAL A 225 0.59 1.59 -12.11
C VAL A 225 1.88 1.62 -11.31
N THR A 226 2.90 0.92 -11.81
CA THR A 226 4.21 0.84 -11.17
C THR A 226 4.88 2.21 -11.10
N ARG A 227 4.90 2.95 -12.22
CA ARG A 227 5.38 4.34 -12.28
C ARG A 227 4.67 5.21 -11.26
N ARG A 228 3.34 5.12 -11.20
CA ARG A 228 2.55 5.89 -10.25
C ARG A 228 2.91 5.56 -8.79
N ALA A 229 3.12 4.29 -8.46
CA ALA A 229 3.55 3.87 -7.13
C ALA A 229 4.94 4.43 -6.79
N ALA A 230 5.88 4.39 -7.75
CA ALA A 230 7.21 4.95 -7.58
C ALA A 230 7.19 6.47 -7.38
N GLU A 231 6.37 7.21 -8.13
CA GLU A 231 6.15 8.65 -7.94
C GLU A 231 5.59 8.99 -6.56
N VAL A 232 4.67 8.16 -6.02
CA VAL A 232 4.17 8.35 -4.65
C VAL A 232 5.30 8.11 -3.65
N GLY A 233 6.14 7.10 -3.87
CA GLY A 233 7.37 6.87 -3.09
C GLY A 233 8.34 8.05 -3.15
N ALA A 234 8.51 8.70 -4.31
CA ALA A 234 9.36 9.87 -4.47
C ALA A 234 8.83 11.08 -3.66
N ARG A 235 7.54 11.39 -3.78
CA ARG A 235 6.87 12.44 -2.98
C ARG A 235 6.95 12.18 -1.49
N LEU A 236 6.83 10.92 -1.09
CA LEU A 236 7.02 10.47 0.29
C LEU A 236 8.43 10.76 0.79
N ALA A 237 9.45 10.38 0.01
CA ALA A 237 10.85 10.64 0.36
C ALA A 237 11.12 12.15 0.50
N SER A 238 10.52 12.97 -0.36
CA SER A 238 10.67 14.44 -0.32
C SER A 238 10.27 15.08 1.00
N ARG A 239 9.39 14.45 1.80
CA ARG A 239 8.96 14.98 3.10
C ARG A 239 10.07 14.90 4.16
N SER A 240 10.93 13.89 4.05
CA SER A 240 12.06 13.68 4.97
C SER A 240 13.37 14.24 4.39
N ASP A 241 13.55 14.13 3.06
CA ASP A 241 14.74 14.56 2.34
C ASP A 241 14.36 15.07 0.94
N PRO A 242 14.17 16.40 0.77
CA PRO A 242 13.76 17.01 -0.49
C PRO A 242 14.68 16.69 -1.67
N GLU A 243 16.00 16.66 -1.45
CA GLU A 243 16.98 16.38 -2.50
C GLU A 243 16.79 14.97 -3.09
N ILE A 244 16.45 13.99 -2.24
CA ILE A 244 16.17 12.63 -2.70
C ILE A 244 14.85 12.56 -3.45
N GLY A 245 13.82 13.25 -2.96
CA GLY A 245 12.54 13.36 -3.64
C GLY A 245 12.69 13.90 -5.05
N GLU A 246 13.34 15.06 -5.20
CA GLU A 246 13.60 15.70 -6.49
C GLU A 246 14.40 14.80 -7.44
N ARG A 247 15.45 14.14 -6.94
CA ARG A 247 16.26 13.20 -7.74
C ARG A 247 15.42 12.01 -8.24
N LEU A 248 14.59 11.42 -7.37
CA LEU A 248 13.72 10.31 -7.75
C LEU A 248 12.69 10.75 -8.80
N GLU A 249 12.06 11.91 -8.60
CA GLU A 249 11.07 12.45 -9.54
C GLU A 249 11.69 12.71 -10.92
N GLN A 250 12.90 13.30 -10.96
CA GLN A 250 13.61 13.52 -12.22
C GLN A 250 13.96 12.20 -12.92
N GLN A 251 14.50 11.23 -12.20
CA GLN A 251 14.83 9.91 -12.76
C GLN A 251 13.59 9.17 -13.28
N LEU A 252 12.44 9.31 -12.62
CA LEU A 252 11.19 8.73 -13.09
C LEU A 252 10.63 9.46 -14.31
N ALA A 253 10.78 10.79 -14.40
CA ALA A 253 10.31 11.57 -15.55
C ALA A 253 11.09 11.23 -16.83
N ASP A 254 12.41 11.07 -16.73
CA ASP A 254 13.29 10.83 -17.88
C ASP A 254 13.26 9.35 -18.36
N ARG A 255 12.67 8.46 -17.57
CA ARG A 255 12.73 7.01 -17.80
C ARG A 255 11.59 6.48 -18.70
N PRO A 256 11.91 5.68 -19.74
CA PRO A 256 10.89 5.04 -20.57
C PRO A 256 10.08 4.03 -19.77
N LEU A 257 8.79 3.92 -20.07
CA LEU A 257 7.92 2.91 -19.48
C LEU A 257 8.22 1.51 -20.07
N ALA A 258 8.09 0.49 -19.22
CA ALA A 258 8.36 -0.91 -19.54
C ALA A 258 7.27 -1.58 -20.41
N PHE A 259 6.97 -1.04 -21.58
CA PHE A 259 6.00 -1.65 -22.50
C PHE A 259 6.58 -2.79 -23.35
N GLU A 260 7.90 -2.85 -23.47
CA GLU A 260 8.59 -3.79 -24.34
C GLU A 260 8.79 -5.16 -23.65
N GLU A 261 8.51 -6.23 -24.39
CA GLU A 261 8.71 -7.64 -23.99
C GLU A 261 8.09 -8.08 -22.64
N PRO A 262 6.77 -7.89 -22.40
CA PRO A 262 6.14 -8.25 -21.14
C PRO A 262 6.09 -9.77 -20.89
N ALA A 263 6.04 -10.60 -21.94
CA ALA A 263 5.79 -12.05 -21.79
C ALA A 263 6.96 -12.84 -21.16
N PRO A 264 8.24 -12.67 -21.58
CA PRO A 264 9.36 -13.29 -20.89
C PRO A 264 9.49 -12.83 -19.43
N ALA A 265 9.30 -11.52 -19.19
CA ALA A 265 9.32 -10.94 -17.84
C ALA A 265 8.28 -11.57 -16.92
N LEU A 266 7.04 -11.63 -17.41
CA LEU A 266 5.92 -12.17 -16.67
C LEU A 266 6.10 -13.67 -16.41
N THR A 267 6.59 -14.42 -17.39
CA THR A 267 6.85 -15.87 -17.24
C THR A 267 7.94 -16.11 -16.18
N ALA A 268 9.06 -15.38 -16.25
CA ALA A 268 10.13 -15.48 -15.26
C ALA A 268 9.64 -15.13 -13.86
N LEU A 269 8.88 -14.04 -13.73
CA LEU A 269 8.26 -13.62 -12.47
C LEU A 269 7.34 -14.72 -11.93
N THR A 270 6.39 -15.22 -12.73
CA THR A 270 5.44 -16.25 -12.33
C THR A 270 6.15 -17.53 -11.88
N ASN A 271 7.15 -18.00 -12.63
CA ASN A 271 7.91 -19.20 -12.26
C ASN A 271 8.63 -19.02 -10.91
N ARG A 272 9.18 -17.83 -10.63
CA ARG A 272 9.81 -17.55 -9.33
C ARG A 272 8.78 -17.48 -8.20
N VAL A 273 7.61 -16.88 -8.42
CA VAL A 273 6.53 -16.84 -7.43
C VAL A 273 6.12 -18.26 -7.05
N VAL A 274 5.90 -19.14 -8.03
CA VAL A 274 5.56 -20.55 -7.78
C VAL A 274 6.67 -21.24 -6.99
N ALA A 275 7.94 -21.08 -7.39
CA ALA A 275 9.07 -21.69 -6.68
C ALA A 275 9.19 -21.22 -5.22
N TYR A 276 8.94 -19.93 -4.95
CA TYR A 276 8.96 -19.42 -3.57
C TYR A 276 7.76 -19.87 -2.74
N LEU A 277 6.59 -20.06 -3.36
CA LEU A 277 5.41 -20.59 -2.67
C LEU A 277 5.58 -22.06 -2.27
N GLU A 278 6.20 -22.88 -3.12
CA GLU A 278 6.52 -24.29 -2.80
C GLU A 278 7.59 -24.44 -1.71
N ALA A 279 8.44 -23.43 -1.54
CA ALA A 279 9.50 -23.42 -0.54
C ALA A 279 9.09 -22.82 0.83
N ALA A 280 7.85 -22.32 0.96
CA ALA A 280 7.35 -21.58 2.12
C ALA A 280 6.43 -22.42 3.01
#